data_AF-A0AAN0KN43-F1
#
_entry.id   AF-A0AAN0KN43-F1
#
_cell.length_a   1.000
_cell.length_b   1.000
_cell.length_c   1.000
_cell.angle_alpha   90.00
_cell.angle_beta   90.00
_cell.angle_gamma   90.00
#
_symmetry.space_group_name_H-M   'P 1'
#
loop_
_entity.id
_entity.type
_entity.pdbx_description
1 polymer ?
#
loop_
_entity_poly.entity_id
_entity_poly.type
_entity_poly.pdbx_seq_one_letter_code
_entity_poly.pdbx_strand_id
1 'polypeptide(L)'
;MTKFGLLQSWRPTLIASLLALSCMSSWAARDFTPQSGTWIVSSEINGKPGRGLAIDVQGNTFFMQVFGYEKNGDATFYTATGQMEGNSITAPLMRYKNGRSLAGPMQEAVEDRSVGQVTVSFRNGLRGTLQFPGESAVAIERLLVTSDAASVTNPLAQQGGRSLRLFTLDAQGQPDYTTQAQLWRTDDGITHMGWIKPSVIGMVDYQPLFQCDVLPGTARMQCTPKDAQRPADIADIESMELQFAGFDIQGVLRMGGSHPHTRIITGFDLGASLSEASYVEGRTTITPVQHHSYLASNFGYGPVCQVYCDASVTTNILMPMNGTWVVEDELTGKPGRGIALDVQGDTVILQLFHYRADGQPTFHMGSAIYQGKGAGSRASVATIPLREYRGGRSLGGPAKAAELEAEAGNAIVEFYSPPWRAEP
;
A
#
# COMPACT_ATOMS: atom_id res chain seq x y z
N MET A 1 6.61 -78.01 -33.28
CA MET A 1 6.14 -77.04 -34.29
C MET A 1 6.45 -75.64 -33.78
N THR A 2 7.49 -75.02 -34.34
CA THR A 2 7.59 -73.59 -34.75
C THR A 2 6.47 -72.66 -34.22
N LYS A 3 6.69 -71.55 -33.51
CA LYS A 3 7.52 -70.33 -33.77
C LYS A 3 7.75 -69.57 -32.43
N PHE A 4 8.97 -69.20 -32.05
CA PHE A 4 9.77 -67.98 -32.37
C PHE A 4 9.33 -66.67 -31.68
N GLY A 5 10.29 -66.04 -30.97
CA GLY A 5 10.26 -64.62 -30.54
C GLY A 5 10.95 -64.34 -29.19
N LEU A 6 12.26 -64.57 -29.05
CA LEU A 6 13.33 -63.57 -28.76
C LEU A 6 12.98 -62.53 -27.66
N LEU A 7 13.59 -62.64 -26.46
CA LEU A 7 14.82 -61.94 -26.01
C LEU A 7 14.55 -60.43 -25.77
N GLN A 8 14.85 -59.81 -24.62
CA GLN A 8 16.13 -59.85 -23.94
C GLN A 8 16.04 -59.24 -22.52
N SER A 9 16.79 -59.84 -21.62
CA SER A 9 16.91 -59.63 -20.17
C SER A 9 17.69 -58.38 -19.76
N TRP A 10 17.21 -57.65 -18.73
CA TRP A 10 18.04 -56.73 -17.94
C TRP A 10 17.82 -57.00 -16.43
N ARG A 11 18.90 -57.36 -15.74
CA ARG A 11 18.96 -57.60 -14.29
C ARG A 11 19.03 -56.27 -13.51
N PRO A 12 18.46 -56.17 -12.30
CA PRO A 12 18.49 -54.97 -11.49
C PRO A 12 19.63 -55.00 -10.48
N THR A 13 20.45 -53.95 -10.37
CA THR A 13 21.03 -53.55 -9.08
C THR A 13 21.64 -52.14 -9.19
N LEU A 14 21.20 -51.23 -8.31
CA LEU A 14 22.05 -50.47 -7.39
C LEU A 14 21.20 -49.33 -6.79
N ILE A 15 20.80 -49.50 -5.52
CA ILE A 15 20.33 -48.43 -4.66
C ILE A 15 21.59 -47.79 -4.07
N ALA A 16 21.85 -46.52 -4.41
CA ALA A 16 22.87 -45.71 -3.76
C ALA A 16 22.19 -44.51 -3.10
N SER A 17 22.25 -44.50 -1.77
CA SER A 17 21.72 -43.48 -0.88
C SER A 17 22.50 -42.16 -1.03
N LEU A 18 21.79 -41.08 -1.35
CA LEU A 18 22.29 -39.69 -1.28
C LEU A 18 21.52 -38.96 -0.17
N LEU A 19 22.12 -38.87 1.01
CA LEU A 19 21.74 -37.93 2.06
C LEU A 19 22.56 -36.66 1.86
N ALA A 20 22.09 -35.79 0.97
CA ALA A 20 22.55 -34.41 0.90
C ALA A 20 21.74 -33.61 1.95
N LEU A 21 22.36 -33.31 3.10
CA LEU A 21 21.85 -32.26 3.99
C LEU A 21 21.97 -30.92 3.24
N SER A 22 20.85 -30.46 2.70
CA SER A 22 20.70 -29.07 2.29
C SER A 22 20.77 -28.20 3.54
N CYS A 23 21.85 -27.40 3.67
CA CYS A 23 21.83 -26.20 4.49
C CYS A 23 20.84 -25.22 3.86
N MET A 24 19.54 -25.43 4.09
CA MET A 24 18.55 -24.39 3.87
C MET A 24 18.83 -23.36 4.96
N SER A 25 19.39 -22.20 4.57
CA SER A 25 19.41 -21.03 5.42
C SER A 25 17.96 -20.76 5.83
N SER A 26 17.59 -21.17 7.04
CA SER A 26 16.30 -20.86 7.61
C SER A 26 16.30 -19.36 7.89
N TRP A 27 15.81 -18.57 6.93
CA TRP A 27 15.50 -17.18 7.18
C TRP A 27 14.52 -17.13 8.34
N ALA A 28 14.80 -16.28 9.33
CA ALA A 28 13.85 -16.04 10.40
C ALA A 28 12.55 -15.56 9.76
N ALA A 29 11.45 -16.30 10.01
CA ALA A 29 10.15 -15.92 9.52
C ALA A 29 9.83 -14.50 9.99
N ARG A 30 9.32 -13.68 9.08
CA ARG A 30 8.79 -12.35 9.38
C ARG A 30 7.32 -12.49 9.77
N ASP A 31 6.87 -11.72 10.75
CA ASP A 31 5.48 -11.76 11.21
C ASP A 31 4.56 -10.94 10.28
N PHE A 32 5.13 -9.98 9.56
CA PHE A 32 4.42 -9.10 8.62
C PHE A 32 5.41 -8.43 7.65
N THR A 33 4.87 -7.83 6.58
CA THR A 33 5.62 -6.95 5.68
C THR A 33 5.28 -5.49 6.03
N PRO A 34 6.28 -4.63 6.37
CA PRO A 34 6.10 -3.20 6.50
C PRO A 34 5.53 -2.62 5.22
N GLN A 35 4.61 -1.68 5.35
CA GLN A 35 3.99 -1.07 4.18
C GLN A 35 4.97 -0.20 3.40
N SER A 36 4.89 -0.33 2.08
CA SER A 36 5.57 0.56 1.17
C SER A 36 4.93 1.96 1.17
N GLY A 37 5.76 2.99 0.99
CA GLY A 37 5.36 4.39 0.88
C GLY A 37 6.09 5.31 1.84
N THR A 38 5.46 6.43 2.22
CA THR A 38 6.10 7.49 3.01
C THR A 38 6.02 7.19 4.51
N TRP A 39 7.15 7.33 5.19
CA TRP A 39 7.30 7.16 6.64
C TRP A 39 7.92 8.40 7.27
N ILE A 40 7.57 8.64 8.53
CA ILE A 40 7.97 9.82 9.30
C ILE A 40 8.60 9.43 10.63
N VAL A 41 9.51 10.27 11.11
CA VAL A 41 10.02 10.21 12.48
C VAL A 41 8.98 10.88 13.38
N SER A 42 8.30 10.10 14.24
CA SER A 42 7.12 10.57 14.98
C SER A 42 7.40 11.80 15.84
N SER A 43 8.60 11.91 16.41
CA SER A 43 8.99 13.07 17.22
C SER A 43 9.26 14.36 16.42
N GLU A 44 9.26 14.29 15.09
CA GLU A 44 9.53 15.42 14.19
C GLU A 44 8.27 15.97 13.51
N ILE A 45 7.08 15.42 13.83
CA ILE A 45 5.80 15.87 13.29
C ILE A 45 5.38 17.18 13.98
N ASN A 46 5.56 18.30 13.30
CA ASN A 46 5.23 19.63 13.83
C ASN A 46 4.55 20.56 12.81
N GLY A 47 4.09 20.00 11.68
CA GLY A 47 3.47 20.75 10.58
C GLY A 47 4.45 21.59 9.74
N LYS A 48 5.76 21.51 10.00
CA LYS A 48 6.79 22.19 9.21
C LYS A 48 7.57 21.18 8.36
N PRO A 49 8.20 21.61 7.25
CA PRO A 49 9.06 20.76 6.46
C PRO A 49 10.23 20.22 7.29
N GLY A 50 10.71 19.03 6.92
CA GLY A 50 11.76 18.32 7.65
C GLY A 50 12.31 17.15 6.84
N ARG A 51 12.92 16.19 7.54
CA ARG A 51 13.38 14.93 6.96
C ARG A 51 12.32 13.84 7.09
N GLY A 52 12.46 12.79 6.30
CA GLY A 52 11.58 11.64 6.35
C GLY A 52 12.13 10.52 5.48
N LEU A 53 11.26 9.55 5.23
CA LEU A 53 11.65 8.27 4.65
C LEU A 53 10.65 7.84 3.58
N ALA A 54 11.14 7.12 2.59
CA ALA A 54 10.34 6.21 1.80
C ALA A 54 10.86 4.79 2.05
N ILE A 55 9.98 3.86 2.39
CA ILE A 55 10.33 2.45 2.62
C ILE A 55 9.62 1.62 1.56
N ASP A 56 10.30 0.61 1.03
CA ASP A 56 9.74 -0.40 0.15
C ASP A 56 10.36 -1.76 0.49
N VAL A 57 9.52 -2.78 0.67
CA VAL A 57 9.96 -4.13 1.04
C VAL A 57 9.40 -5.13 0.04
N GLN A 58 10.28 -5.69 -0.77
CA GLN A 58 9.93 -6.61 -1.85
C GLN A 58 10.48 -8.00 -1.54
N GLY A 59 9.58 -8.93 -1.23
CA GLY A 59 9.96 -10.23 -0.66
C GLY A 59 10.69 -10.02 0.67
N ASN A 60 12.00 -10.28 0.68
CA ASN A 60 12.87 -10.05 1.83
C ASN A 60 13.85 -8.88 1.64
N THR A 61 13.88 -8.27 0.46
CA THR A 61 14.73 -7.13 0.15
C THR A 61 14.10 -5.86 0.70
N PHE A 62 14.80 -5.22 1.62
CA PHE A 62 14.48 -3.91 2.16
C PHE A 62 15.16 -2.83 1.33
N PHE A 63 14.39 -1.84 0.91
CA PHE A 63 14.89 -0.58 0.37
C PHE A 63 14.33 0.57 1.19
N MET A 64 15.19 1.51 1.56
CA MET A 64 14.79 2.75 2.20
C MET A 64 15.52 3.91 1.56
N GLN A 65 14.78 4.95 1.24
CA GLN A 65 15.30 6.26 0.91
C GLN A 65 15.04 7.20 2.09
N VAL A 66 16.03 8.04 2.39
CA VAL A 66 15.95 9.08 3.41
C VAL A 66 16.09 10.40 2.67
N PHE A 67 15.09 11.27 2.73
CA PHE A 67 15.27 12.68 2.34
C PHE A 67 15.59 13.51 3.58
N GLY A 68 16.53 14.41 3.46
CA GLY A 68 16.98 15.23 4.59
C GLY A 68 18.02 16.24 4.17
N TYR A 69 18.90 16.59 5.10
CA TYR A 69 19.82 17.71 4.91
C TYR A 69 21.24 17.34 5.32
N GLU A 70 22.21 17.92 4.63
CA GLU A 70 23.61 17.93 5.06
C GLU A 70 23.81 18.94 6.20
N LYS A 71 24.96 18.88 6.89
CA LYS A 71 25.27 19.80 8.00
C LYS A 71 25.30 21.27 7.59
N ASN A 72 25.59 21.56 6.32
CA ASN A 72 25.56 22.91 5.75
C ASN A 72 24.13 23.39 5.39
N GLY A 73 23.12 22.52 5.52
CA GLY A 73 21.72 22.82 5.21
C GLY A 73 21.30 22.49 3.79
N ASP A 74 22.18 21.96 2.93
CA ASP A 74 21.80 21.52 1.59
C ASP A 74 20.85 20.33 1.68
N ALA A 75 19.79 20.33 0.86
CA ALA A 75 18.97 19.15 0.67
C ALA A 75 19.79 17.99 0.11
N THR A 76 19.50 16.77 0.56
CA THR A 76 20.17 15.57 0.11
C THR A 76 19.27 14.36 0.28
N PHE A 77 19.71 13.22 -0.26
CA PHE A 77 19.10 11.94 0.03
C PHE A 77 20.16 10.87 0.30
N TYR A 78 19.75 9.86 1.04
CA TYR A 78 20.52 8.65 1.29
C TYR A 78 19.67 7.43 0.96
N THR A 79 20.29 6.30 0.64
CA THR A 79 19.58 5.03 0.50
C THR A 79 20.21 3.94 1.36
N ALA A 80 19.39 3.01 1.81
CA ALA A 80 19.83 1.80 2.47
C ALA A 80 19.14 0.62 1.79
N THR A 81 19.90 -0.43 1.50
CA THR A 81 19.39 -1.66 0.92
C THR A 81 19.97 -2.85 1.68
N GLY A 82 19.14 -3.83 1.98
CA GLY A 82 19.56 -5.00 2.74
C GLY A 82 18.51 -6.10 2.77
N GLN A 83 18.77 -7.16 3.53
CA GLN A 83 17.84 -8.27 3.71
C GLN A 83 17.21 -8.21 5.10
N MET A 84 15.88 -8.30 5.16
CA MET A 84 15.16 -8.37 6.44
C MET A 84 15.59 -9.62 7.22
N GLU A 85 15.83 -9.46 8.52
CA GLU A 85 16.07 -10.53 9.48
C GLU A 85 14.92 -10.50 10.50
N GLY A 86 13.92 -11.36 10.29
CA GLY A 86 12.63 -11.26 10.98
C GLY A 86 11.99 -9.90 10.72
N ASN A 87 11.80 -9.11 11.78
CA ASN A 87 11.20 -7.78 11.70
C ASN A 87 12.23 -6.63 11.69
N SER A 88 13.52 -6.93 11.56
CA SER A 88 14.58 -5.92 11.66
C SER A 88 15.54 -5.95 10.47
N ILE A 89 16.29 -4.87 10.30
CA ILE A 89 17.36 -4.73 9.31
C ILE A 89 18.45 -3.81 9.85
N THR A 90 19.70 -4.18 9.60
CA THR A 90 20.85 -3.26 9.72
C THR A 90 21.55 -3.20 8.37
N ALA A 91 21.67 -1.99 7.81
CA ALA A 91 22.23 -1.78 6.47
C ALA A 91 23.12 -0.53 6.43
N PRO A 92 24.10 -0.44 5.51
CA PRO A 92 24.82 0.79 5.28
C PRO A 92 23.89 1.85 4.69
N LEU A 93 23.93 3.05 5.25
CA LEU A 93 23.25 4.21 4.70
C LEU A 93 24.20 4.91 3.73
N MET A 94 23.87 4.87 2.44
CA MET A 94 24.74 5.27 1.34
C MET A 94 24.32 6.62 0.75
N ARG A 95 25.32 7.43 0.40
CA ARG A 95 25.19 8.66 -0.37
C ARG A 95 25.73 8.42 -1.78
N TYR A 96 25.10 9.06 -2.75
CA TYR A 96 25.48 9.01 -4.16
C TYR A 96 25.70 10.42 -4.70
N LYS A 97 26.37 10.53 -5.85
CA LYS A 97 26.59 11.81 -6.55
C LYS A 97 26.66 11.63 -8.06
N ASN A 98 26.66 12.74 -8.78
CA ASN A 98 26.89 12.84 -10.21
C ASN A 98 25.92 12.01 -11.06
N GLY A 99 24.65 11.90 -10.65
CA GLY A 99 23.61 11.30 -11.48
C GLY A 99 22.80 12.31 -12.28
N ARG A 100 21.76 11.80 -12.91
CA ARG A 100 20.82 12.58 -13.72
C ARG A 100 20.05 13.62 -12.90
N SER A 101 20.02 14.86 -13.39
CA SER A 101 19.12 15.90 -12.88
C SER A 101 17.69 15.74 -13.41
N LEU A 102 16.71 16.37 -12.75
CA LEU A 102 15.29 16.19 -13.03
C LEU A 102 14.92 16.26 -14.54
N ALA A 103 15.49 17.21 -15.27
CA ALA A 103 15.30 17.38 -16.72
C ALA A 103 16.58 17.14 -17.54
N GLY A 104 17.64 16.61 -16.92
CA GLY A 104 18.93 16.37 -17.57
C GLY A 104 18.92 15.16 -18.52
N PRO A 105 19.99 15.00 -19.32
CA PRO A 105 20.20 13.78 -20.12
C PRO A 105 20.39 12.56 -19.21
N MET A 106 20.25 11.36 -19.77
CA MET A 106 20.54 10.12 -19.06
C MET A 106 21.97 10.16 -18.48
N GLN A 107 22.08 9.91 -17.18
CA GLN A 107 23.35 9.92 -16.47
C GLN A 107 23.26 9.00 -15.25
N GLU A 108 24.15 8.03 -15.22
CA GLU A 108 24.32 7.13 -14.08
C GLU A 108 25.01 7.89 -12.94
N ALA A 109 24.54 7.68 -11.73
CA ALA A 109 25.20 8.16 -10.53
C ALA A 109 26.32 7.23 -10.10
N VAL A 110 27.17 7.73 -9.20
CA VAL A 110 28.23 6.95 -8.56
C VAL A 110 28.06 6.97 -7.06
N GLU A 111 28.45 5.88 -6.41
CA GLU A 111 28.58 5.85 -4.95
C GLU A 111 29.58 6.91 -4.49
N ASP A 112 29.19 7.68 -3.48
CA ASP A 112 30.05 8.71 -2.89
C ASP A 112 30.70 8.19 -1.60
N ARG A 113 29.88 7.78 -0.63
CA ARG A 113 30.32 7.25 0.67
C ARG A 113 29.17 6.61 1.44
N SER A 114 29.51 5.76 2.41
CA SER A 114 28.59 5.42 3.51
C SER A 114 28.63 6.51 4.60
N VAL A 115 27.48 6.85 5.17
CA VAL A 115 27.37 7.72 6.36
C VAL A 115 27.23 6.92 7.66
N GLY A 116 27.35 5.58 7.60
CA GLY A 116 27.28 4.65 8.73
C GLY A 116 26.15 3.64 8.59
N GLN A 117 25.97 2.81 9.63
CA GLN A 117 24.90 1.81 9.67
C GLN A 117 23.59 2.43 10.15
N VAL A 118 22.51 2.13 9.45
CA VAL A 118 21.15 2.39 9.91
C VAL A 118 20.53 1.09 10.40
N THR A 119 19.82 1.14 11.53
CA THR A 119 19.07 -0.02 12.04
C THR A 119 17.59 0.33 12.10
N VAL A 120 16.76 -0.53 11.53
CA VAL A 120 15.30 -0.42 11.58
C VAL A 120 14.74 -1.67 12.21
N SER A 121 13.81 -1.51 13.14
CA SER A 121 13.06 -2.62 13.74
C SER A 121 11.58 -2.29 13.70
N PHE A 122 10.80 -3.12 13.03
CA PHE A 122 9.38 -2.92 12.90
C PHE A 122 8.65 -3.64 14.03
N ARG A 123 7.68 -2.94 14.63
CA ARG A 123 6.76 -3.53 15.60
C ARG A 123 5.52 -4.09 14.91
N ASN A 124 5.07 -3.43 13.84
CA ASN A 124 4.01 -3.90 12.95
C ASN A 124 4.19 -3.25 11.56
N GLY A 125 3.24 -3.49 10.66
CA GLY A 125 3.31 -3.00 9.28
C GLY A 125 3.35 -1.47 9.13
N LEU A 126 3.07 -0.72 10.20
CA LEU A 126 2.85 0.73 10.21
C LEU A 126 3.74 1.49 11.19
N ARG A 127 4.45 0.79 12.08
CA ARG A 127 5.23 1.41 13.16
C ARG A 127 6.50 0.64 13.44
N GLY A 128 7.56 1.36 13.78
CA GLY A 128 8.84 0.78 14.15
C GLY A 128 9.72 1.76 14.92
N THR A 129 10.97 1.37 15.07
CA THR A 129 12.06 2.21 15.57
C THR A 129 13.15 2.28 14.51
N LEU A 130 13.72 3.46 14.35
CA LEU A 130 14.82 3.76 13.45
C LEU A 130 15.99 4.33 14.24
N GLN A 131 17.19 3.81 14.00
CA GLN A 131 18.41 4.38 14.51
C GLN A 131 19.28 4.81 13.33
N PHE A 132 19.37 6.13 13.12
CA PHE A 132 20.33 6.71 12.19
C PHE A 132 21.76 6.66 12.74
N PRO A 133 22.78 6.69 11.87
CA PRO A 133 24.17 6.84 12.31
C PRO A 133 24.36 8.07 13.20
N GLY A 134 24.93 7.87 14.39
CA GLY A 134 25.19 8.96 15.33
C GLY A 134 23.96 9.50 16.07
N GLU A 135 22.81 8.84 15.97
CA GLU A 135 21.59 9.17 16.71
C GLU A 135 21.16 8.02 17.62
N SER A 136 20.39 8.35 18.66
CA SER A 136 19.64 7.35 19.41
C SER A 136 18.49 6.81 18.57
N ALA A 137 18.01 5.60 18.88
CA ALA A 137 16.82 5.06 18.24
C ALA A 137 15.60 5.97 18.51
N VAL A 138 14.83 6.25 17.46
CA VAL A 138 13.61 7.07 17.47
C VAL A 138 12.44 6.28 16.90
N ALA A 139 11.22 6.62 17.31
CA ALA A 139 10.02 6.02 16.76
C ALA A 139 9.77 6.52 15.33
N ILE A 140 9.36 5.60 14.44
CA ILE A 140 8.90 5.89 13.09
C ILE A 140 7.50 5.32 12.87
N GLU A 141 6.73 5.96 12.01
CA GLU A 141 5.42 5.48 11.59
C GLU A 141 5.13 5.79 10.13
N ARG A 142 4.24 4.98 9.53
CA ARG A 142 3.71 5.20 8.19
C ARG A 142 2.93 6.51 8.19
N LEU A 143 3.27 7.42 7.28
CA LEU A 143 2.50 8.66 7.11
C LEU A 143 1.12 8.30 6.56
N LEU A 144 0.07 8.61 7.32
CA LEU A 144 -1.31 8.46 6.86
C LEU A 144 -1.89 9.85 6.56
N VAL A 145 -2.38 10.05 5.34
CA VAL A 145 -3.10 11.27 4.96
C VAL A 145 -4.47 11.22 5.63
N THR A 146 -4.70 12.13 6.58
CA THR A 146 -5.99 12.30 7.24
C THR A 146 -6.81 13.32 6.48
N SER A 147 -8.02 12.97 6.07
CA SER A 147 -9.02 13.97 5.68
C SER A 147 -9.63 14.64 6.93
N ASP A 148 -10.14 15.85 6.73
CA ASP A 148 -10.98 16.61 7.67
C ASP A 148 -12.23 15.81 8.12
N ALA A 149 -12.69 14.87 7.30
CA ALA A 149 -13.64 13.83 7.67
C ALA A 149 -12.97 12.69 8.45
N ALA A 150 -12.92 12.83 9.79
CA ALA A 150 -12.73 11.75 10.76
C ALA A 150 -11.82 10.59 10.30
N SER A 151 -10.52 10.87 10.11
CA SER A 151 -9.46 9.85 10.19
C SER A 151 -9.53 8.69 9.18
N VAL A 152 -10.09 8.89 7.97
CA VAL A 152 -10.11 7.84 6.94
C VAL A 152 -9.31 8.22 5.71
N THR A 153 -8.46 7.30 5.26
CA THR A 153 -7.61 7.41 4.06
C THR A 153 -8.39 7.33 2.74
N ASN A 154 -9.73 7.37 2.76
CA ASN A 154 -10.59 7.21 1.58
C ASN A 154 -11.98 7.84 1.80
N PRO A 155 -12.21 9.09 1.34
CA PRO A 155 -13.49 9.78 1.47
C PRO A 155 -14.66 9.05 0.80
N LEU A 156 -14.43 8.33 -0.31
CA LEU A 156 -15.49 7.55 -0.98
C LEU A 156 -16.05 6.46 -0.07
N ALA A 157 -15.24 5.89 0.81
CA ALA A 157 -15.73 4.90 1.79
C ALA A 157 -16.56 5.53 2.92
N GLN A 158 -16.49 6.86 3.09
CA GLN A 158 -17.33 7.56 4.07
C GLN A 158 -18.75 7.80 3.55
N GLN A 159 -18.95 7.82 2.24
CA GLN A 159 -20.25 8.11 1.62
C GLN A 159 -20.80 6.91 0.85
N GLY A 160 -19.93 6.04 0.35
CA GLY A 160 -20.26 4.90 -0.48
C GLY A 160 -19.93 3.56 0.18
N GLY A 161 -19.91 2.51 -0.63
CA GLY A 161 -19.57 1.16 -0.22
C GLY A 161 -18.08 0.86 -0.40
N ARG A 162 -17.42 0.23 0.58
CA ARG A 162 -16.03 -0.23 0.55
C ARG A 162 -15.97 -1.74 0.66
N SER A 163 -15.29 -2.39 -0.28
CA SER A 163 -15.20 -3.84 -0.34
C SER A 163 -13.89 -4.34 0.26
N LEU A 164 -13.96 -5.31 1.16
CA LEU A 164 -12.84 -5.84 1.90
C LEU A 164 -12.71 -7.35 1.68
N ARG A 165 -11.48 -7.86 1.77
CA ARG A 165 -11.21 -9.27 2.00
C ARG A 165 -10.47 -9.44 3.31
N LEU A 166 -11.05 -10.17 4.25
CA LEU A 166 -10.53 -10.40 5.59
C LEU A 166 -10.13 -11.86 5.75
N PHE A 167 -9.02 -12.08 6.44
CA PHE A 167 -8.49 -13.37 6.86
C PHE A 167 -8.36 -13.35 8.38
N THR A 168 -9.09 -14.22 9.06
CA THR A 168 -8.92 -14.45 10.49
C THR A 168 -7.87 -15.53 10.66
N LEU A 169 -6.84 -15.25 11.44
CA LEU A 169 -5.71 -16.15 11.64
C LEU A 169 -5.90 -17.01 12.89
N ASP A 170 -5.50 -18.28 12.81
CA ASP A 170 -5.43 -19.20 13.95
C ASP A 170 -4.25 -18.86 14.89
N ALA A 171 -4.05 -19.69 15.91
CA ALA A 171 -2.96 -19.51 16.88
C ALA A 171 -1.55 -19.72 16.27
N GLN A 172 -1.47 -20.33 15.09
CA GLN A 172 -0.26 -20.60 14.33
C GLN A 172 -0.04 -19.56 13.22
N GLY A 173 -0.90 -18.53 13.13
CA GLY A 173 -0.82 -17.48 12.12
C GLY A 173 -1.30 -17.90 10.73
N GLN A 174 -1.98 -19.04 10.60
CA GLN A 174 -2.55 -19.49 9.33
C GLN A 174 -3.99 -18.99 9.15
N PRO A 175 -4.44 -18.68 7.92
CA PRO A 175 -5.83 -18.32 7.68
C PRO A 175 -6.79 -19.46 8.08
N ASP A 176 -7.59 -19.23 9.12
CA ASP A 176 -8.64 -20.12 9.60
C ASP A 176 -9.95 -19.89 8.83
N TYR A 177 -10.32 -18.60 8.69
CA TYR A 177 -11.53 -18.18 7.98
C TYR A 177 -11.24 -17.01 7.04
N THR A 178 -11.80 -17.08 5.83
CA THR A 178 -11.73 -16.00 4.84
C THR A 178 -13.11 -15.44 4.59
N THR A 179 -13.26 -14.12 4.67
CA THR A 179 -14.54 -13.43 4.48
C THR A 179 -14.37 -12.31 3.48
N GLN A 180 -15.30 -12.20 2.55
CA GLN A 180 -15.47 -10.95 1.81
C GLN A 180 -16.53 -10.11 2.52
N ALA A 181 -16.20 -8.86 2.81
CA ALA A 181 -17.05 -7.96 3.55
C ALA A 181 -17.29 -6.67 2.76
N GLN A 182 -18.39 -6.00 3.05
CA GLN A 182 -18.62 -4.63 2.61
C GLN A 182 -18.85 -3.75 3.82
N LEU A 183 -18.26 -2.56 3.80
CA LEU A 183 -18.61 -1.44 4.66
C LEU A 183 -19.40 -0.44 3.85
N TRP A 184 -20.42 0.17 4.44
CA TRP A 184 -21.15 1.26 3.79
C TRP A 184 -21.74 2.17 4.84
N ARG A 185 -21.89 3.45 4.51
CA ARG A 185 -22.56 4.42 5.37
C ARG A 185 -23.98 4.63 4.89
N THR A 186 -24.93 4.59 5.83
CA THR A 186 -26.34 4.92 5.57
C THR A 186 -26.57 6.43 5.74
N ASP A 187 -27.71 6.92 5.21
CA ASP A 187 -28.05 8.35 5.22
C ASP A 187 -28.18 8.96 6.62
N ASP A 188 -28.43 8.12 7.63
CA ASP A 188 -28.43 8.48 9.06
C ASP A 188 -27.02 8.70 9.64
N GLY A 189 -25.99 8.51 8.82
CA GLY A 189 -24.59 8.67 9.20
C GLY A 189 -24.03 7.48 9.97
N ILE A 190 -24.69 6.33 10.00
CA ILE A 190 -24.16 5.11 10.63
C ILE A 190 -23.36 4.30 9.60
N THR A 191 -22.19 3.80 9.98
CA THR A 191 -21.45 2.86 9.13
C THR A 191 -21.79 1.43 9.52
N HIS A 192 -22.16 0.62 8.53
CA HIS A 192 -22.47 -0.78 8.70
C HIS A 192 -21.41 -1.66 8.03
N MET A 193 -21.23 -2.86 8.57
CA MET A 193 -20.47 -3.92 7.90
C MET A 193 -21.35 -5.16 7.70
N GLY A 194 -21.19 -5.82 6.57
CA GLY A 194 -21.88 -7.05 6.22
C GLY A 194 -20.98 -8.00 5.45
N TRP A 195 -21.30 -9.30 5.49
CA TRP A 195 -20.65 -10.30 4.66
C TRP A 195 -21.26 -10.32 3.26
N ILE A 196 -20.39 -10.35 2.26
CA ILE A 196 -20.79 -10.53 0.86
C ILE A 196 -21.20 -11.99 0.68
N LYS A 197 -22.51 -12.23 0.55
CA LYS A 197 -23.05 -13.57 0.29
C LYS A 197 -23.50 -13.68 -1.18
N PRO A 198 -23.09 -14.74 -1.89
CA PRO A 198 -23.61 -14.99 -3.24
C PRO A 198 -25.12 -15.29 -3.17
N SER A 199 -25.92 -14.60 -3.97
CA SER A 199 -27.36 -14.90 -4.11
C SER A 199 -27.68 -15.66 -5.40
N VAL A 200 -28.83 -16.34 -5.40
CA VAL A 200 -29.29 -17.25 -6.47
C VAL A 200 -29.55 -16.52 -7.81
N ILE A 201 -29.76 -15.19 -7.78
CA ILE A 201 -30.13 -14.37 -8.95
C ILE A 201 -28.96 -13.48 -9.41
N GLY A 202 -27.73 -13.77 -8.99
CA GLY A 202 -26.56 -12.95 -9.33
C GLY A 202 -26.53 -11.58 -8.62
N MET A 203 -27.48 -11.31 -7.72
CA MET A 203 -27.40 -10.17 -6.81
C MET A 203 -26.45 -10.48 -5.65
N VAL A 204 -25.86 -9.45 -5.05
CA VAL A 204 -25.09 -9.60 -3.83
C VAL A 204 -25.96 -9.18 -2.66
N ASP A 205 -26.08 -10.05 -1.66
CA ASP A 205 -26.81 -9.74 -0.43
C ASP A 205 -25.85 -9.11 0.60
N TYR A 206 -26.21 -7.92 1.07
CA TYR A 206 -25.45 -7.13 2.04
C TYR A 206 -26.31 -6.91 3.29
N GLN A 207 -26.32 -7.89 4.18
CA GLN A 207 -27.00 -7.75 5.47
C GLN A 207 -26.12 -6.94 6.44
N PRO A 208 -26.65 -5.90 7.11
CA PRO A 208 -25.90 -5.12 8.10
C PRO A 208 -25.73 -5.95 9.37
N LEU A 209 -24.60 -6.66 9.48
CA LEU A 209 -24.27 -7.54 10.60
C LEU A 209 -23.64 -6.78 11.77
N PHE A 210 -22.87 -5.73 11.46
CA PHE A 210 -22.18 -4.90 12.45
C PHE A 210 -22.54 -3.44 12.26
N GLN A 211 -22.53 -2.71 13.37
CA GLN A 211 -22.36 -1.26 13.38
C GLN A 211 -20.88 -0.97 13.62
N CYS A 212 -20.32 -0.01 12.87
CA CYS A 212 -18.92 0.35 12.92
C CYS A 212 -18.73 1.84 13.12
N ASP A 213 -17.80 2.20 14.00
CA ASP A 213 -17.47 3.58 14.33
C ASP A 213 -15.96 3.80 14.16
N VAL A 214 -15.58 4.88 13.48
CA VAL A 214 -14.17 5.27 13.37
C VAL A 214 -13.74 5.88 14.70
N LEU A 215 -12.65 5.35 15.26
CA LEU A 215 -12.07 5.84 16.50
C LEU A 215 -11.44 7.22 16.25
N PRO A 216 -11.87 8.29 16.94
CA PRO A 216 -11.45 9.66 16.65
C PRO A 216 -9.91 9.83 16.63
N GLY A 217 -9.42 10.51 15.60
CA GLY A 217 -7.99 10.79 15.43
C GLY A 217 -7.14 9.57 15.05
N THR A 218 -7.76 8.47 14.62
CA THR A 218 -7.05 7.23 14.26
C THR A 218 -7.64 6.59 13.00
N ALA A 219 -6.81 5.87 12.24
CA ALA A 219 -7.28 5.05 11.11
C ALA A 219 -7.91 3.71 11.53
N ARG A 220 -8.41 3.63 12.77
CA ARG A 220 -8.98 2.43 13.36
C ARG A 220 -10.49 2.56 13.45
N MET A 221 -11.16 1.45 13.26
CA MET A 221 -12.60 1.33 13.25
C MET A 221 -13.01 0.20 14.18
N GLN A 222 -13.94 0.49 15.08
CA GLN A 222 -14.50 -0.46 16.00
C GLN A 222 -15.86 -0.92 15.47
N CYS A 223 -16.01 -2.20 15.22
CA CYS A 223 -17.26 -2.83 14.80
C CYS A 223 -17.80 -3.73 15.90
N THR A 224 -19.11 -3.65 16.16
CA THR A 224 -19.84 -4.51 17.09
C THR A 224 -21.09 -5.07 16.42
N PRO A 225 -21.54 -6.29 16.78
CA PRO A 225 -22.78 -6.83 16.24
C PRO A 225 -23.92 -5.81 16.39
N LYS A 226 -24.64 -5.56 15.30
CA LYS A 226 -25.71 -4.56 15.26
C LYS A 226 -26.85 -4.93 16.19
N ASP A 227 -27.23 -6.20 16.17
CA ASP A 227 -28.38 -6.73 16.91
C ASP A 227 -27.93 -7.66 18.04
N ALA A 228 -28.70 -7.68 19.13
CA ALA A 228 -28.47 -8.60 20.25
C ALA A 228 -28.67 -10.07 19.83
N GLN A 229 -29.68 -10.32 18.99
CA GLN A 229 -29.90 -11.62 18.36
C GLN A 229 -29.04 -11.72 17.10
N ARG A 230 -27.99 -12.54 17.17
CA ARG A 230 -26.98 -12.63 16.12
C ARG A 230 -27.26 -13.80 15.18
N PRO A 231 -27.06 -13.63 13.86
CA PRO A 231 -27.00 -14.75 12.92
C PRO A 231 -25.87 -15.73 13.27
N ALA A 232 -26.00 -16.99 12.85
CA ALA A 232 -25.08 -18.06 13.23
C ALA A 232 -23.61 -17.81 12.81
N ASP A 233 -23.39 -17.11 11.70
CA ASP A 233 -22.06 -16.78 11.17
C ASP A 233 -21.31 -15.72 11.98
N ILE A 234 -21.99 -15.01 12.89
CA ILE A 234 -21.38 -14.02 13.78
C ILE A 234 -21.78 -14.21 15.25
N ALA A 235 -22.38 -15.35 15.60
CA ALA A 235 -22.95 -15.60 16.93
C ALA A 235 -21.93 -15.38 18.05
N ASP A 236 -20.72 -15.88 17.84
CA ASP A 236 -19.64 -15.83 18.84
C ASP A 236 -18.76 -14.58 18.73
N ILE A 237 -19.01 -13.68 17.78
CA ILE A 237 -18.22 -12.46 17.61
C ILE A 237 -18.75 -11.39 18.56
N GLU A 238 -17.93 -10.92 19.50
CA GLU A 238 -18.27 -9.81 20.38
C GLU A 238 -17.94 -8.46 19.75
N SER A 239 -16.76 -8.35 19.14
CA SER A 239 -16.31 -7.11 18.53
C SER A 239 -15.14 -7.35 17.58
N MET A 240 -14.91 -6.37 16.71
CA MET A 240 -13.79 -6.35 15.79
C MET A 240 -13.19 -4.95 15.73
N GLU A 241 -11.87 -4.85 15.86
CA GLU A 241 -11.15 -3.60 15.63
C GLU A 241 -10.35 -3.75 14.34
N LEU A 242 -10.62 -2.91 13.35
CA LEU A 242 -9.95 -2.90 12.05
C LEU A 242 -9.15 -1.61 11.89
N GLN A 243 -7.90 -1.72 11.46
CA GLN A 243 -7.04 -0.62 11.07
C GLN A 243 -6.80 -0.69 9.57
N PHE A 244 -7.13 0.39 8.88
CA PHE A 244 -6.87 0.53 7.46
C PHE A 244 -5.57 1.28 7.22
N ALA A 245 -4.76 0.78 6.30
CA ALA A 245 -3.59 1.49 5.84
C ALA A 245 -3.38 1.22 4.35
N GLY A 246 -3.86 2.13 3.51
CA GLY A 246 -3.85 1.91 2.06
C GLY A 246 -4.57 0.62 1.69
N PHE A 247 -3.83 -0.31 1.06
CA PHE A 247 -4.32 -1.61 0.64
C PHE A 247 -4.46 -2.61 1.78
N ASP A 248 -3.60 -2.59 2.80
CA ASP A 248 -3.66 -3.61 3.85
C ASP A 248 -4.62 -3.26 4.97
N ILE A 249 -5.16 -4.30 5.57
CA ILE A 249 -6.02 -4.26 6.75
C ILE A 249 -5.34 -5.09 7.83
N GLN A 250 -5.27 -4.54 9.03
CA GLN A 250 -4.87 -5.26 10.24
C GLN A 250 -5.97 -5.13 11.27
N GLY A 251 -6.14 -6.12 12.13
CA GLY A 251 -7.19 -6.04 13.12
C GLY A 251 -7.17 -7.12 14.16
N VAL A 252 -8.15 -7.03 15.03
CA VAL A 252 -8.33 -7.92 16.17
C VAL A 252 -9.79 -8.31 16.23
N LEU A 253 -10.05 -9.62 16.22
CA LEU A 253 -11.38 -10.20 16.46
C LEU A 253 -11.47 -10.66 17.91
N ARG A 254 -12.47 -10.17 18.63
CA ARG A 254 -12.77 -10.65 19.99
C ARG A 254 -13.95 -11.60 19.92
N MET A 255 -13.68 -12.84 20.29
CA MET A 255 -14.65 -13.93 20.35
C MET A 255 -15.14 -14.09 21.79
N GLY A 256 -16.45 -14.22 21.95
CA GLY A 256 -17.11 -14.42 23.24
C GLY A 256 -17.48 -15.87 23.49
N GLY A 257 -18.58 -16.05 24.24
CA GLY A 257 -19.14 -17.36 24.55
C GLY A 257 -18.46 -18.04 25.75
N SER A 258 -18.43 -19.38 25.75
CA SER A 258 -17.92 -20.17 26.88
C SER A 258 -16.40 -20.09 27.05
N HIS A 259 -15.66 -19.75 25.98
CA HIS A 259 -14.20 -19.63 25.99
C HIS A 259 -13.77 -18.37 25.25
N PRO A 260 -13.88 -17.18 25.89
CA PRO A 260 -13.51 -15.92 25.28
C PRO A 260 -12.04 -15.90 24.87
N HIS A 261 -11.76 -15.43 23.67
CA HIS A 261 -10.40 -15.36 23.15
C HIS A 261 -10.29 -14.32 22.04
N THR A 262 -9.05 -14.03 21.67
CA THR A 262 -8.73 -13.07 20.61
C THR A 262 -8.12 -13.79 19.41
N ARG A 263 -8.43 -13.30 18.21
CA ARG A 263 -7.78 -13.68 16.95
C ARG A 263 -7.26 -12.44 16.24
N ILE A 264 -6.23 -12.64 15.43
CA ILE A 264 -5.68 -11.59 14.57
C ILE A 264 -6.46 -11.60 13.26
N ILE A 265 -6.75 -10.42 12.73
CA ILE A 265 -7.27 -10.23 11.38
C ILE A 265 -6.18 -9.59 10.53
N THR A 266 -5.99 -10.13 9.33
CA THR A 266 -5.29 -9.45 8.24
C THR A 266 -6.19 -9.41 7.01
N GLY A 267 -5.91 -8.57 6.03
CA GLY A 267 -6.79 -8.44 4.87
C GLY A 267 -6.37 -7.38 3.88
N PHE A 268 -7.19 -7.24 2.86
CA PHE A 268 -7.01 -6.30 1.77
C PHE A 268 -8.24 -5.44 1.57
N ASP A 269 -8.03 -4.14 1.37
CA ASP A 269 -9.02 -3.22 0.82
C ASP A 269 -9.06 -3.39 -0.70
N LEU A 270 -10.19 -3.83 -1.23
CA LEU A 270 -10.36 -4.05 -2.66
C LEU A 270 -10.75 -2.76 -3.38
N GLY A 271 -11.22 -1.76 -2.64
CA GLY A 271 -11.66 -0.48 -3.17
C GLY A 271 -12.96 0.02 -2.57
N ALA A 272 -13.40 1.18 -3.05
CA ALA A 272 -14.66 1.80 -2.68
C ALA A 272 -15.43 2.28 -3.91
N SER A 273 -16.74 2.39 -3.81
CA SER A 273 -17.63 2.90 -4.83
C SER A 273 -18.69 3.80 -4.24
N LEU A 274 -18.95 4.93 -4.90
CA LEU A 274 -20.03 5.85 -4.58
C LEU A 274 -20.94 5.99 -5.81
N SER A 275 -22.23 5.70 -5.62
CA SER A 275 -23.26 5.95 -6.65
C SER A 275 -23.92 7.29 -6.39
N GLU A 276 -24.02 8.10 -7.43
CA GLU A 276 -24.73 9.38 -7.37
C GLU A 276 -26.18 9.23 -7.84
N ALA A 277 -26.97 10.30 -7.70
CA ALA A 277 -28.37 10.31 -8.14
C ALA A 277 -28.47 10.04 -9.66
N SER A 278 -29.34 9.11 -10.03
CA SER A 278 -29.59 8.79 -11.44
C SER A 278 -30.34 9.91 -12.15
N TYR A 279 -30.11 10.06 -13.45
CA TYR A 279 -30.84 10.97 -14.34
C TYR A 279 -31.27 10.24 -15.61
N VAL A 280 -32.26 10.78 -16.33
CA VAL A 280 -32.77 10.16 -17.56
C VAL A 280 -32.29 10.94 -18.78
N GLU A 281 -31.70 10.22 -19.73
CA GLU A 281 -31.32 10.74 -21.05
C GLU A 281 -32.02 9.92 -22.14
N GLY A 282 -33.05 10.49 -22.76
CA GLY A 282 -33.89 9.79 -23.72
C GLY A 282 -34.69 8.64 -23.09
N ARG A 283 -34.34 7.40 -23.43
CA ARG A 283 -34.95 6.17 -22.86
C ARG A 283 -34.02 5.44 -21.89
N THR A 284 -32.91 6.07 -21.52
CA THR A 284 -31.87 5.46 -20.68
C THR A 284 -31.84 6.15 -19.33
N THR A 285 -31.92 5.37 -18.25
CA THR A 285 -31.60 5.86 -16.91
C THR A 285 -30.11 5.70 -16.70
N ILE A 286 -29.41 6.80 -16.42
CA ILE A 286 -27.97 6.84 -16.23
C ILE A 286 -27.67 7.07 -14.76
N THR A 287 -26.81 6.23 -14.18
CA THR A 287 -26.31 6.37 -12.82
C THR A 287 -24.80 6.66 -12.85
N PRO A 288 -24.35 7.86 -12.44
CA PRO A 288 -22.94 8.12 -12.26
C PRO A 288 -22.39 7.28 -11.10
N VAL A 289 -21.23 6.65 -11.29
CA VAL A 289 -20.57 5.87 -10.25
C VAL A 289 -19.09 6.20 -10.22
N GLN A 290 -18.58 6.57 -9.04
CA GLN A 290 -17.16 6.75 -8.80
C GLN A 290 -16.59 5.48 -8.18
N HIS A 291 -15.52 4.95 -8.75
CA HIS A 291 -14.81 3.78 -8.21
C HIS A 291 -13.38 4.15 -7.86
N HIS A 292 -12.95 3.73 -6.68
CA HIS A 292 -11.56 3.62 -6.28
C HIS A 292 -11.26 2.13 -6.21
N SER A 293 -10.28 1.65 -6.97
CA SER A 293 -9.97 0.20 -7.02
C SER A 293 -8.48 -0.07 -7.11
N TYR A 294 -8.02 -1.04 -6.32
CA TYR A 294 -6.69 -1.63 -6.43
C TYR A 294 -6.65 -2.74 -7.49
N LEU A 295 -7.81 -3.21 -7.95
CA LEU A 295 -7.94 -4.26 -8.96
C LEU A 295 -8.61 -3.74 -10.23
N ALA A 296 -7.94 -3.92 -11.37
CA ALA A 296 -8.47 -3.53 -12.67
C ALA A 296 -9.70 -4.34 -13.12
N SER A 297 -9.94 -5.51 -12.54
CA SER A 297 -11.08 -6.37 -12.84
C SER A 297 -12.40 -5.89 -12.23
N ASN A 298 -12.36 -4.99 -11.25
CA ASN A 298 -13.57 -4.50 -10.57
C ASN A 298 -14.30 -3.41 -11.39
N PHE A 299 -13.83 -3.12 -12.60
CA PHE A 299 -14.42 -2.14 -13.51
C PHE A 299 -15.49 -2.79 -14.40
N GLY A 300 -16.74 -2.76 -13.96
CA GLY A 300 -17.89 -2.86 -14.88
C GLY A 300 -19.17 -3.43 -14.27
N TYR A 301 -20.21 -2.61 -14.20
CA TYR A 301 -21.57 -3.05 -14.45
C TYR A 301 -21.88 -2.67 -15.91
N GLY A 302 -21.96 -3.67 -16.79
CA GLY A 302 -22.45 -3.46 -18.15
C GLY A 302 -23.95 -3.16 -18.15
N PRO A 303 -24.49 -2.49 -19.17
CA PRO A 303 -25.92 -2.19 -19.23
C PRO A 303 -26.75 -3.49 -19.19
N VAL A 304 -27.77 -3.53 -18.33
CA VAL A 304 -28.74 -4.63 -18.27
C VAL A 304 -30.02 -4.16 -18.94
N CYS A 305 -30.32 -4.69 -20.12
CA CYS A 305 -31.56 -4.39 -20.83
C CYS A 305 -32.59 -5.48 -20.56
N GLN A 306 -33.66 -5.15 -19.83
CA GLN A 306 -34.83 -6.04 -19.70
C GLN A 306 -36.12 -5.37 -20.21
N VAL A 307 -36.36 -4.08 -19.89
CA VAL A 307 -37.52 -3.29 -20.40
C VAL A 307 -37.19 -1.78 -20.53
N TYR A 308 -36.36 -1.24 -19.65
CA TYR A 308 -35.65 0.05 -19.79
C TYR A 308 -34.15 -0.20 -19.92
N CYS A 309 -33.42 0.76 -20.49
CA CYS A 309 -31.96 0.70 -20.52
C CYS A 309 -31.42 1.39 -19.26
N ASP A 310 -30.85 0.63 -18.33
CA ASP A 310 -30.07 1.18 -17.24
C ASP A 310 -28.59 1.15 -17.61
N ALA A 311 -27.92 2.29 -17.47
CA ALA A 311 -26.50 2.43 -17.77
C ALA A 311 -25.76 3.10 -16.59
N SER A 312 -24.49 2.76 -16.41
CA SER A 312 -23.61 3.46 -15.48
C SER A 312 -22.54 4.25 -16.24
N VAL A 313 -22.32 5.50 -15.84
CA VAL A 313 -21.18 6.29 -16.27
C VAL A 313 -20.13 6.25 -15.16
N THR A 314 -19.03 5.57 -15.42
CA THR A 314 -18.05 5.23 -14.37
C THR A 314 -16.82 6.11 -14.44
N THR A 315 -16.46 6.76 -13.33
CA THR A 315 -15.15 7.39 -13.16
C THR A 315 -14.27 6.49 -12.31
N ASN A 316 -13.13 6.06 -12.86
CA ASN A 316 -12.23 5.12 -12.19
C ASN A 316 -10.99 5.82 -11.64
N ILE A 317 -10.70 5.58 -10.37
CA ILE A 317 -9.44 5.88 -9.69
C ILE A 317 -8.72 4.54 -9.49
N LEU A 318 -7.74 4.28 -10.34
CA LEU A 318 -6.88 3.11 -10.28
C LEU A 318 -5.77 3.38 -9.28
N MET A 319 -5.67 2.56 -8.23
CA MET A 319 -4.60 2.71 -7.25
C MET A 319 -3.35 1.98 -7.70
N PRO A 320 -2.22 2.67 -7.87
CA PRO A 320 -0.95 2.00 -8.08
C PRO A 320 -0.47 1.34 -6.80
N MET A 321 0.49 0.43 -6.92
CA MET A 321 1.27 -0.01 -5.76
C MET A 321 2.11 1.16 -5.25
N ASN A 322 2.02 1.41 -3.94
CA ASN A 322 2.91 2.35 -3.26
C ASN A 322 4.32 1.76 -3.19
N GLY A 323 5.34 2.61 -3.19
CA GLY A 323 6.73 2.17 -3.09
C GLY A 323 7.68 2.95 -3.98
N THR A 324 8.80 2.32 -4.31
CA THR A 324 9.86 2.93 -5.12
C THR A 324 9.69 2.56 -6.58
N TRP A 325 9.57 3.58 -7.43
CA TRP A 325 9.45 3.47 -8.87
C TRP A 325 10.72 3.98 -9.55
N VAL A 326 11.01 3.38 -10.70
CA VAL A 326 12.18 3.66 -11.53
C VAL A 326 11.72 4.12 -12.90
N VAL A 327 12.54 4.95 -13.54
CA VAL A 327 12.34 5.32 -14.94
C VAL A 327 12.90 4.18 -15.79
N GLU A 328 12.10 3.62 -16.70
CA GLU A 328 12.48 2.42 -17.47
C GLU A 328 13.80 2.59 -18.23
N ASP A 329 14.01 3.76 -18.86
CA ASP A 329 15.25 4.10 -19.56
C ASP A 329 16.50 4.16 -18.65
N GLU A 330 16.31 4.12 -17.33
CA GLU A 330 17.37 4.21 -16.32
C GLU A 330 17.59 2.87 -15.58
N LEU A 331 16.95 1.79 -16.01
CA LEU A 331 17.14 0.43 -15.49
C LEU A 331 18.46 -0.20 -15.96
N THR A 332 19.59 0.44 -15.67
CA THR A 332 20.93 -0.05 -16.07
C THR A 332 21.61 -0.94 -15.04
N GLY A 333 21.00 -1.12 -13.86
CA GLY A 333 21.61 -1.79 -12.71
C GLY A 333 22.63 -0.94 -11.94
N LYS A 334 22.77 0.35 -12.30
CA LYS A 334 23.62 1.32 -11.59
C LYS A 334 22.77 2.36 -10.85
N PRO A 335 23.35 3.09 -9.89
CA PRO A 335 22.64 4.13 -9.17
C PRO A 335 22.13 5.24 -10.11
N GLY A 336 20.99 5.82 -9.77
CA GLY A 336 20.34 6.86 -10.58
C GLY A 336 19.44 7.75 -9.73
N ARG A 337 18.51 8.45 -10.39
CA ARG A 337 17.39 9.09 -9.71
C ARG A 337 16.28 8.06 -9.47
N GLY A 338 15.34 8.39 -8.60
CA GLY A 338 14.18 7.54 -8.40
C GLY A 338 13.00 8.32 -7.85
N ILE A 339 11.89 7.60 -7.76
CA ILE A 339 10.58 8.13 -7.44
C ILE A 339 10.04 7.32 -6.27
N ALA A 340 9.70 7.96 -5.16
CA ALA A 340 8.83 7.32 -4.17
C ALA A 340 7.42 7.84 -4.37
N LEU A 341 6.49 6.91 -4.58
CA LEU A 341 5.09 7.19 -4.80
C LEU A 341 4.25 6.62 -3.67
N ASP A 342 3.33 7.42 -3.18
CA ASP A 342 2.42 7.04 -2.11
C ASP A 342 1.04 7.64 -2.36
N VAL A 343 0.13 6.82 -2.87
CA VAL A 343 -1.27 7.17 -3.10
C VAL A 343 -2.12 6.65 -1.94
N GLN A 344 -2.89 7.55 -1.35
CA GLN A 344 -3.77 7.30 -0.21
C GLN A 344 -5.10 7.98 -0.46
N GLY A 345 -6.11 7.20 -0.85
CA GLY A 345 -7.41 7.76 -1.19
C GLY A 345 -7.34 8.59 -2.46
N ASP A 346 -7.75 9.84 -2.33
CA ASP A 346 -7.69 10.87 -3.36
C ASP A 346 -6.43 11.73 -3.26
N THR A 347 -5.44 11.34 -2.45
CA THR A 347 -4.19 12.11 -2.30
C THR A 347 -3.03 11.28 -2.82
N VAL A 348 -2.20 11.90 -3.66
CA VAL A 348 -0.89 11.37 -4.01
C VAL A 348 0.20 12.20 -3.34
N ILE A 349 1.20 11.52 -2.79
CA ILE A 349 2.46 12.09 -2.32
C ILE A 349 3.55 11.56 -3.24
N LEU A 350 4.35 12.47 -3.78
CA LEU A 350 5.46 12.16 -4.68
C LEU A 350 6.75 12.72 -4.10
N GLN A 351 7.75 11.87 -4.00
CA GLN A 351 9.12 12.26 -3.68
C GLN A 351 10.00 11.91 -4.88
N LEU A 352 10.75 12.89 -5.37
CA LEU A 352 11.74 12.70 -6.43
C LEU A 352 13.11 12.94 -5.84
N PHE A 353 13.96 11.92 -5.85
CA PHE A 353 15.35 12.03 -5.43
C PHE A 353 16.24 11.93 -6.66
N HIS A 354 17.05 12.96 -6.87
CA HIS A 354 17.85 13.15 -8.08
C HIS A 354 19.04 14.06 -7.77
N TYR A 355 19.67 14.61 -8.80
CA TYR A 355 20.91 15.36 -8.65
C TYR A 355 20.77 16.77 -9.22
N ARG A 356 21.38 17.74 -8.56
CA ARG A 356 21.53 19.09 -9.11
C ARG A 356 22.51 19.06 -10.29
N ALA A 357 22.55 20.15 -11.06
CA ALA A 357 23.48 20.29 -12.18
C ALA A 357 24.96 20.21 -11.78
N ASP A 358 25.29 20.50 -10.51
CA ASP A 358 26.63 20.35 -9.93
C ASP A 358 26.94 18.91 -9.47
N GLY A 359 26.03 17.96 -9.69
CA GLY A 359 26.15 16.56 -9.31
C GLY A 359 25.83 16.27 -7.85
N GLN A 360 25.46 17.26 -7.03
CA GLN A 360 25.08 17.02 -5.64
C GLN A 360 23.67 16.40 -5.56
N PRO A 361 23.46 15.39 -4.70
CA PRO A 361 22.14 14.80 -4.47
C PRO A 361 21.19 15.82 -3.86
N THR A 362 19.93 15.80 -4.27
CA THR A 362 18.84 16.62 -3.75
C THR A 362 17.52 15.86 -3.82
N PHE A 363 16.45 16.43 -3.27
CA PHE A 363 15.10 15.90 -3.40
C PHE A 363 14.08 17.01 -3.66
N HIS A 364 12.98 16.62 -4.28
CA HIS A 364 11.77 17.40 -4.40
C HIS A 364 10.59 16.61 -3.87
N MET A 365 9.63 17.30 -3.28
CA MET A 365 8.44 16.64 -2.77
C MET A 365 7.20 17.46 -3.08
N GLY A 366 6.11 16.76 -3.34
CA GLY A 366 4.82 17.36 -3.61
C GLY A 366 3.67 16.44 -3.23
N SER A 367 2.50 17.03 -3.11
CA SER A 367 1.25 16.29 -2.97
C SER A 367 0.14 16.97 -3.74
N ALA A 368 -0.80 16.19 -4.25
CA ALA A 368 -1.95 16.71 -4.98
C ALA A 368 -3.14 15.76 -4.88
N ILE A 369 -4.29 16.23 -5.36
CA ILE A 369 -5.46 15.38 -5.57
C ILE A 369 -5.15 14.39 -6.69
N TYR A 370 -5.42 13.11 -6.42
CA TYR A 370 -5.34 11.98 -7.31
C TYR A 370 -6.74 11.56 -7.73
N GLN A 371 -7.00 11.55 -9.04
CA GLN A 371 -8.36 11.41 -9.56
C GLN A 371 -8.38 10.63 -10.87
N GLY A 372 -9.57 10.15 -11.25
CA GLY A 372 -9.79 9.55 -12.56
C GLY A 372 -9.65 10.59 -13.67
N LYS A 373 -9.11 10.19 -14.82
CA LYS A 373 -8.94 11.05 -16.00
C LYS A 373 -10.27 11.41 -16.68
N GLY A 374 -11.37 10.78 -16.27
CA GLY A 374 -12.73 11.08 -16.71
C GLY A 374 -13.62 9.84 -16.76
N ALA A 375 -14.89 10.07 -17.07
CA ALA A 375 -15.88 9.03 -17.30
C ALA A 375 -15.43 8.04 -18.38
N GLY A 376 -15.59 6.74 -18.13
CA GLY A 376 -15.19 5.66 -19.04
C GLY A 376 -13.68 5.44 -19.16
N SER A 377 -12.86 6.32 -18.56
CA SER A 377 -11.42 6.15 -18.54
C SER A 377 -11.01 5.02 -17.59
N ARG A 378 -9.94 4.30 -17.96
CA ARG A 378 -9.20 3.37 -17.09
C ARG A 378 -7.87 3.97 -16.65
N ALA A 379 -7.76 5.30 -16.69
CA ALA A 379 -6.58 6.05 -16.31
C ALA A 379 -6.89 7.03 -15.18
N SER A 380 -5.90 7.25 -14.33
CA SER A 380 -5.93 8.15 -13.19
C SER A 380 -4.70 9.04 -13.23
N VAL A 381 -4.86 10.29 -12.81
CA VAL A 381 -3.89 11.35 -13.05
C VAL A 381 -3.79 12.27 -11.85
N ALA A 382 -2.60 12.82 -11.64
CA ALA A 382 -2.38 13.97 -10.78
C ALA A 382 -1.30 14.90 -11.35
N THR A 383 -1.51 16.19 -11.14
CA THR A 383 -0.52 17.25 -11.41
C THR A 383 -0.02 17.76 -10.06
N ILE A 384 1.24 17.48 -9.76
CA ILE A 384 1.81 17.60 -8.42
C ILE A 384 2.83 18.74 -8.40
N PRO A 385 2.59 19.83 -7.64
CA PRO A 385 3.57 20.88 -7.48
C PRO A 385 4.75 20.34 -6.66
N LEU A 386 5.94 20.44 -7.24
CA LEU A 386 7.19 20.00 -6.64
C LEU A 386 7.86 21.17 -5.91
N ARG A 387 8.24 20.93 -4.66
CA ARG A 387 8.87 21.93 -3.81
C ARG A 387 10.29 21.52 -3.43
N GLU A 388 11.15 22.53 -3.35
CA GLU A 388 12.52 22.46 -2.84
C GLU A 388 12.58 22.99 -1.42
N TYR A 389 13.41 22.36 -0.59
CA TYR A 389 13.53 22.73 0.81
C TYR A 389 14.99 22.84 1.21
N ARG A 390 15.29 23.67 2.20
CA ARG A 390 16.64 23.84 2.74
C ARG A 390 16.68 23.93 4.26
N GLY A 391 17.85 23.66 4.82
CA GLY A 391 18.19 24.04 6.18
C GLY A 391 17.59 23.20 7.30
N GLY A 392 16.95 22.06 7.01
CA GLY A 392 16.39 21.18 8.04
C GLY A 392 17.43 20.36 8.79
N ARG A 393 16.94 19.40 9.59
CA ARG A 393 17.77 18.53 10.42
C ARG A 393 18.67 17.62 9.58
N SER A 394 19.97 17.66 9.87
CA SER A 394 20.96 16.71 9.35
C SER A 394 21.08 15.47 10.23
N LEU A 395 21.63 14.38 9.68
CA LEU A 395 21.92 13.16 10.44
C LEU A 395 22.87 13.47 11.61
N GLY A 396 22.51 13.04 12.81
CA GLY A 396 23.23 13.35 14.06
C GLY A 396 23.13 14.82 14.50
N GLY A 397 22.41 15.66 13.76
CA GLY A 397 22.23 17.08 14.05
C GLY A 397 21.09 17.36 15.04
N PRO A 398 21.04 18.59 15.60
CA PRO A 398 19.94 19.01 16.45
C PRO A 398 18.62 19.09 15.67
N ALA A 399 17.49 18.94 16.37
CA ALA A 399 16.17 19.10 15.78
C ALA A 399 16.03 20.47 15.11
N LYS A 400 15.67 20.48 13.81
CA LYS A 400 15.56 21.70 13.02
C LYS A 400 14.57 21.50 11.89
N ALA A 401 13.59 22.39 11.79
CA ALA A 401 12.67 22.45 10.65
C ALA A 401 13.39 23.01 9.42
N ALA A 402 12.99 22.53 8.25
CA ALA A 402 13.40 23.11 6.98
C ALA A 402 12.49 24.25 6.55
N GLU A 403 12.96 24.99 5.56
CA GLU A 403 12.26 26.11 4.94
C GLU A 403 12.03 25.80 3.46
N LEU A 404 10.91 26.25 2.92
CA LEU A 404 10.66 26.21 1.48
C LEU A 404 11.68 27.13 0.80
N GLU A 405 12.44 26.58 -0.15
CA GLU A 405 13.42 27.32 -0.93
C GLU A 405 12.83 27.82 -2.24
N ALA A 406 12.16 26.93 -2.98
CA ALA A 406 11.59 27.24 -4.29
C ALA A 406 10.46 26.28 -4.68
N GLU A 407 9.64 26.72 -5.64
CA GLU A 407 8.76 25.87 -6.42
C GLU A 407 9.50 25.40 -7.68
N ALA A 408 9.54 24.09 -7.93
CA ALA A 408 10.30 23.47 -9.01
C ALA A 408 9.43 23.02 -10.19
N GLY A 409 8.23 23.60 -10.30
CA GLY A 409 7.25 23.24 -11.32
C GLY A 409 6.40 22.04 -10.92
N ASN A 410 5.79 21.38 -11.92
CA ASN A 410 4.84 20.30 -11.69
C ASN A 410 5.35 18.98 -12.27
N ALA A 411 5.17 17.89 -11.52
CA ALA A 411 5.20 16.54 -12.05
C ALA A 411 3.79 16.11 -12.45
N ILE A 412 3.65 15.41 -13.58
CA ILE A 412 2.39 14.76 -13.96
C ILE A 412 2.60 13.26 -13.83
N VAL A 413 1.77 12.60 -13.04
CA VAL A 413 1.73 11.14 -12.94
C VAL A 413 0.43 10.65 -13.53
N GLU A 414 0.51 9.67 -14.43
CA GLU A 414 -0.66 9.01 -15.02
C GLU A 414 -0.48 7.49 -14.91
N PHE A 415 -1.45 6.83 -14.29
CA PHE A 415 -1.53 5.37 -14.24
C PHE A 415 -2.72 4.94 -15.07
N TYR A 416 -2.55 3.92 -15.90
CA TYR A 416 -3.63 3.40 -16.73
C TYR A 416 -3.62 1.88 -16.75
N SER A 417 -4.81 1.29 -16.81
CA SER A 417 -4.98 -0.13 -17.12
C SER A 417 -5.36 -0.26 -18.59
N PRO A 418 -4.51 -0.84 -19.45
CA PRO A 418 -4.91 -1.12 -20.82
C PRO A 418 -6.10 -2.11 -20.82
N PRO A 419 -6.98 -2.06 -21.83
CA PRO A 419 -7.95 -3.14 -22.04
C PRO A 419 -7.18 -4.45 -22.27
N TRP A 420 -7.65 -5.55 -21.68
CA TRP A 420 -7.13 -6.88 -21.96
C TRP A 420 -7.22 -7.12 -23.47
N ARG A 421 -6.10 -7.04 -24.18
CA ARG A 421 -6.00 -7.63 -25.51
C ARG A 421 -5.79 -9.11 -25.26
N ALA A 422 -6.78 -9.93 -25.60
CA ALA A 422 -6.44 -11.29 -25.97
C ALA A 422 -5.54 -11.15 -27.20
N GLU A 423 -4.23 -11.33 -27.04
CA GLU A 423 -3.41 -11.56 -28.22
C GLU A 423 -3.93 -12.84 -28.89
N PRO A 424 -4.11 -12.84 -30.22
CA PRO A 424 -4.71 -13.95 -30.95
C PRO A 424 -3.90 -15.25 -30.88
#